data_AF-A0A7V9TEJ2-F1
#
_entry.id   AF-A0A7V9TEJ2-F1
#
_cell.length_a   1.000
_cell.length_b   1.000
_cell.length_c   1.000
_cell.angle_alpha   90.00
_cell.angle_beta   90.00
_cell.angle_gamma   90.00
#
_symmetry.space_group_name_H-M   'P 1'
#
loop_
_entity.id
_entity.type
_entity.pdbx_description
1 polymer ?
#
loop_
_entity_poly.entity_id
_entity_poly.type
_entity_poly.pdbx_seq_one_letter_code
_entity_poly.pdbx_strand_id
1 'polypeptide(L)'
;MQPTSHFSKPIILLCFFLLIVQIANSFYLARGVEPSPAFDLLYALGFLWLIGWWLKEDSRKYGVKWVYDMGLFLYLAWPFVIPYYLFKTRGVKALITILSFAGIFMATYMIGALVYALLAE
;
A
#
# COMPACT_ATOMS: atom_id res chain seq x y z
N MET A 1 -23.40 3.30 20.68
CA MET A 1 -24.55 2.78 19.90
C MET A 1 -24.04 1.66 19.00
N GLN A 2 -24.78 0.55 18.95
CA GLN A 2 -24.30 -0.81 18.64
C GLN A 2 -23.64 -0.98 17.26
N PRO A 3 -22.53 -1.76 17.12
CA PRO A 3 -22.08 -2.23 15.83
C PRO A 3 -22.83 -3.53 15.51
N THR A 4 -24.02 -3.44 14.92
CA THR A 4 -24.57 -4.60 14.24
C THR A 4 -23.68 -4.89 13.04
N SER A 5 -23.06 -6.07 13.01
CA SER A 5 -22.12 -6.52 11.99
C SER A 5 -22.84 -6.85 10.67
N HIS A 6 -23.57 -5.89 10.11
CA HIS A 6 -24.04 -6.01 8.75
C HIS A 6 -22.86 -5.75 7.82
N PHE A 7 -22.40 -6.81 7.14
CA PHE A 7 -21.49 -6.68 6.01
C PHE A 7 -22.05 -5.63 5.06
N SER A 8 -21.25 -4.62 4.72
CA SER A 8 -21.69 -3.61 3.77
C SER A 8 -21.81 -4.26 2.40
N LYS A 9 -22.83 -3.86 1.63
CA LYS A 9 -23.09 -4.39 0.28
C LYS A 9 -21.82 -4.43 -0.61
N PRO A 10 -20.92 -3.43 -0.58
CA PRO A 10 -19.67 -3.49 -1.33
C PRO A 10 -18.72 -4.63 -0.91
N ILE A 11 -18.64 -4.99 0.37
CA ILE A 11 -17.80 -6.11 0.84
C ILE A 11 -18.34 -7.42 0.29
N ILE A 12 -19.64 -7.65 0.37
CA ILE A 12 -20.28 -8.87 -0.14
C ILE A 12 -19.97 -9.00 -1.64
N LEU A 13 -20.17 -7.92 -2.41
CA LEU A 13 -19.87 -7.89 -3.84
C LEU A 13 -18.37 -8.10 -4.14
N LEU A 14 -17.47 -7.51 -3.35
CA LEU A 14 -16.03 -7.73 -3.48
C LEU A 14 -15.66 -9.19 -3.23
N CYS A 15 -16.22 -9.83 -2.20
CA CYS A 15 -15.99 -11.24 -1.93
C CYS A 15 -16.49 -12.14 -3.07
N PHE A 16 -17.71 -11.89 -3.57
CA PHE A 16 -18.25 -12.63 -4.71
C PHE A 16 -17.40 -12.43 -5.97
N PHE A 17 -17.00 -11.18 -6.25
CA PHE A 17 -16.13 -10.85 -7.37
C PHE A 17 -14.79 -11.60 -7.29
N LEU A 18 -14.11 -11.54 -6.15
CA LEU A 18 -12.85 -12.24 -5.92
C LEU A 18 -13.00 -13.76 -6.06
N LEU A 19 -14.08 -14.33 -5.52
CA LEU A 19 -14.35 -15.76 -5.65
C LEU A 19 -14.51 -16.17 -7.12
N ILE A 20 -15.26 -15.41 -7.91
CA ILE A 20 -15.45 -15.68 -9.35
C ILE A 20 -14.12 -15.56 -10.10
N VAL A 21 -13.35 -14.51 -9.84
CA VAL A 21 -12.04 -14.30 -10.48
C VAL A 21 -11.08 -15.44 -10.16
N GLN A 22 -11.00 -15.87 -8.89
CA GLN A 22 -10.10 -16.95 -8.48
C GLN A 22 -10.50 -18.29 -9.09
N ILE A 23 -11.79 -18.57 -9.21
CA ILE A 23 -12.28 -19.76 -9.91
C ILE A 23 -11.85 -19.69 -11.39
N ALA A 24 -12.08 -18.55 -12.06
CA ALA A 24 -11.68 -18.37 -13.45
C ALA A 24 -10.16 -18.51 -13.65
N ASN A 25 -9.35 -17.89 -12.77
CA ASN A 25 -7.90 -17.99 -12.80
C ASN A 25 -7.42 -19.43 -12.59
N SER A 26 -8.07 -20.18 -11.70
CA SER A 26 -7.78 -21.60 -11.49
C SER A 26 -8.02 -22.43 -12.76
N PHE A 27 -9.05 -22.10 -13.55
CA PHE A 27 -9.27 -22.74 -14.84
C PHE A 27 -8.20 -22.39 -15.89
N TYR A 28 -7.73 -21.14 -15.92
CA TYR A 28 -6.62 -20.73 -16.79
C TYR A 28 -5.34 -21.50 -16.43
N LEU A 29 -4.98 -21.53 -15.13
CA LEU A 29 -3.82 -22.26 -14.61
C LEU A 29 -3.90 -23.77 -14.90
N ALA A 30 -5.06 -24.39 -14.66
CA ALA A 30 -5.25 -25.82 -14.92
C ALA A 30 -5.10 -26.20 -16.40
N ARG A 31 -5.33 -25.25 -17.31
CA ARG A 31 -5.17 -25.43 -18.76
C ARG A 31 -3.80 -25.00 -19.27
N GLY A 32 -2.94 -24.42 -18.42
CA GLY A 32 -1.66 -23.85 -18.83
C GLY A 32 -1.82 -22.69 -19.83
N VAL A 33 -2.97 -22.02 -19.83
CA VAL A 33 -3.29 -20.92 -20.73
C VAL A 33 -3.23 -19.62 -19.93
N GLU A 34 -2.54 -18.62 -20.46
CA GLU A 34 -2.51 -17.30 -19.84
C GLU A 34 -3.90 -16.65 -19.86
N PRO A 35 -4.29 -15.92 -18.78
CA PRO A 35 -5.51 -15.14 -18.79
C PRO A 35 -5.55 -14.19 -19.99
N SER A 36 -6.73 -14.05 -20.60
CA SER A 36 -6.85 -13.10 -21.71
C SER A 36 -6.62 -11.66 -21.21
N PRO A 37 -6.06 -10.74 -22.02
CA PRO A 37 -5.85 -9.36 -21.61
C PRO A 37 -7.14 -8.64 -21.17
N ALA A 38 -8.28 -9.03 -21.74
CA ALA A 38 -9.60 -8.54 -21.33
C ALA A 38 -9.96 -9.00 -19.91
N PHE A 39 -9.58 -10.23 -19.52
CA PHE A 39 -9.79 -10.73 -18.16
C PHE A 39 -8.95 -9.95 -17.14
N ASP A 40 -7.66 -9.70 -17.42
CA ASP A 40 -6.79 -8.94 -16.52
C ASP A 40 -7.27 -7.50 -16.33
N LEU A 41 -7.72 -6.86 -17.42
CA LEU A 41 -8.25 -5.51 -17.37
C LEU A 41 -9.55 -5.45 -16.55
N LEU A 42 -10.47 -6.40 -16.77
CA LEU A 42 -11.72 -6.49 -16.00
C LEU A 42 -11.45 -6.81 -14.53
N TYR A 43 -10.46 -7.64 -14.24
CA TYR A 43 -10.02 -7.91 -12.88
C TYR A 43 -9.51 -6.63 -12.20
N ALA A 44 -8.55 -5.93 -12.81
CA ALA A 44 -7.95 -4.73 -12.22
C ALA A 44 -8.97 -3.61 -12.02
N LEU A 45 -9.79 -3.31 -13.04
CA LEU A 45 -10.81 -2.28 -12.98
C LEU A 45 -11.94 -2.64 -12.01
N GLY A 46 -12.42 -3.88 -12.04
CA GLY A 46 -13.45 -4.36 -11.13
C GLY A 46 -12.97 -4.34 -9.68
N PHE A 47 -11.74 -4.78 -9.42
CA PHE A 47 -11.15 -4.77 -8.09
C PHE A 47 -10.98 -3.35 -7.55
N LEU A 48 -10.37 -2.45 -8.33
CA LEU A 48 -10.16 -1.05 -7.93
C LEU A 48 -11.48 -0.31 -7.71
N TRP A 49 -12.49 -0.59 -8.54
CA TRP A 49 -13.80 0.02 -8.39
C TRP A 49 -14.52 -0.49 -7.14
N LEU A 50 -14.55 -1.80 -6.90
CA LEU A 50 -15.20 -2.40 -5.74
C LEU A 50 -14.51 -2.01 -4.44
N ILE A 51 -13.17 -1.97 -4.40
CA ILE A 51 -12.42 -1.55 -3.22
C ILE A 51 -12.60 -0.05 -2.96
N GLY A 52 -12.58 0.79 -4.00
CA GLY A 52 -12.81 2.23 -3.87
C GLY A 52 -14.24 2.56 -3.44
N TRP A 53 -15.22 1.82 -3.97
CA TRP A 53 -16.62 1.97 -3.56
C TRP A 53 -16.83 1.53 -2.12
N TRP A 54 -16.29 0.37 -1.74
CA TRP A 54 -16.28 -0.06 -0.34
C TRP A 54 -15.66 1.01 0.56
N LEU A 55 -14.47 1.47 0.22
CA LEU A 55 -13.70 2.43 1.00
C LEU A 55 -14.44 3.76 1.18
N LYS A 56 -15.09 4.25 0.13
CA LYS A 56 -15.93 5.46 0.17
C LYS A 56 -17.14 5.27 1.08
N GLU A 57 -17.83 4.15 0.96
CA GLU A 57 -19.03 3.85 1.74
C GLU A 57 -18.70 3.66 3.22
N ASP A 58 -17.61 2.94 3.50
CA ASP A 58 -17.11 2.70 4.84
C ASP A 58 -16.69 4.02 5.51
N SER A 59 -15.94 4.86 4.80
CA SER A 59 -15.54 6.18 5.30
C SER A 59 -16.72 7.09 5.59
N ARG A 60 -17.77 7.03 4.77
CA ARG A 60 -19.01 7.77 5.00
C ARG A 60 -19.73 7.25 6.24
N LYS A 61 -19.84 5.94 6.41
CA LYS A 61 -20.46 5.30 7.58
C LYS A 61 -19.77 5.70 8.88
N TYR A 62 -18.44 5.84 8.85
CA TYR A 62 -17.64 6.15 10.03
C TYR A 62 -17.17 7.62 10.11
N GLY A 63 -17.66 8.50 9.24
CA GLY A 63 -17.41 9.94 9.28
C GLY A 63 -15.96 10.36 9.00
N VAL A 64 -15.18 9.52 8.33
CA VAL A 64 -13.78 9.78 8.00
C VAL A 64 -13.69 10.80 6.87
N LYS A 65 -13.13 11.98 7.15
CA LYS A 65 -12.80 12.98 6.14
C LYS A 65 -11.47 12.63 5.50
N TRP A 66 -11.50 12.30 4.21
CA TRP A 66 -10.30 12.07 3.41
C TRP A 66 -9.50 13.37 3.24
N VAL A 67 -8.33 13.45 3.85
CA VAL A 67 -7.22 14.24 3.32
C VAL A 67 -6.56 13.28 2.35
N TYR A 68 -6.78 13.43 1.03
CA TYR A 68 -6.25 12.53 -0.02
C TYR A 68 -4.85 12.04 0.38
N ASP A 69 -4.77 10.75 0.70
CA ASP A 69 -3.93 10.12 1.73
C ASP A 69 -2.50 10.66 1.87
N MET A 70 -2.20 11.31 3.01
CA MET A 70 -0.85 11.79 3.34
C MET A 70 0.17 10.65 3.43
N GLY A 71 -0.25 9.43 3.77
CA GLY A 71 0.59 8.24 3.81
C GLY A 71 0.99 7.76 2.42
N LEU A 72 0.05 7.68 1.47
CA LEU A 72 0.35 7.41 0.06
C LEU A 72 1.22 8.51 -0.55
N PHE A 73 0.92 9.77 -0.21
CA PHE A 73 1.68 10.92 -0.65
C PHE A 73 3.12 10.93 -0.11
N LEU A 74 3.30 10.60 1.17
CA LEU A 74 4.62 10.43 1.75
C LEU A 74 5.31 9.19 1.16
N TYR A 75 4.63 8.06 0.97
CA TYR A 75 5.24 6.88 0.35
C TYR A 75 5.82 7.18 -1.05
N LEU A 76 5.12 7.99 -1.86
CA LEU A 76 5.56 8.38 -3.20
C LEU A 76 6.57 9.53 -3.22
N ALA A 77 6.46 10.50 -2.32
CA ALA A 77 7.19 11.76 -2.39
C ALA A 77 8.10 12.04 -1.18
N TRP A 78 8.27 11.09 -0.25
CA TRP A 78 9.06 11.29 0.98
C TRP A 78 10.49 11.80 0.75
N PRO A 79 11.26 11.40 -0.30
CA PRO A 79 12.62 11.87 -0.47
C PRO A 79 12.70 13.39 -0.69
N PHE A 80 11.59 14.01 -1.13
CA PHE A 80 11.49 15.45 -1.37
C PHE A 80 10.69 16.15 -0.26
N VAL A 81 9.57 15.55 0.17
CA VAL A 81 8.67 16.11 1.18
C VAL A 81 9.35 16.21 2.54
N ILE A 82 10.11 15.19 2.95
CA ILE A 82 10.74 15.17 4.28
C ILE A 82 11.87 16.20 4.38
N PRO A 83 12.84 16.28 3.43
CA PRO A 83 13.86 17.33 3.48
C PRO A 83 13.25 18.73 3.44
N TYR A 84 12.32 18.99 2.53
CA TYR A 84 11.63 20.29 2.46
C TYR A 84 10.97 20.64 3.80
N TYR A 85 10.22 19.70 4.40
CA TYR A 85 9.58 19.90 5.70
C TYR A 85 10.58 20.20 6.81
N LEU A 86 11.68 19.46 6.89
CA LEU A 86 12.70 19.65 7.92
C LEU A 86 13.43 20.98 7.77
N PHE A 87 13.83 21.36 6.55
CA PHE A 87 14.45 22.66 6.29
C PHE A 87 13.48 23.81 6.58
N LYS A 88 12.21 23.67 6.20
CA LYS A 88 11.19 24.69 6.46
C LYS A 88 10.92 24.88 7.95
N THR A 89 10.94 23.80 8.74
CA THR A 89 10.62 23.87 10.18
C THR A 89 11.82 24.14 11.07
N ARG A 90 13.04 23.74 10.66
CA ARG A 90 14.26 23.75 11.51
C ARG A 90 15.45 24.47 10.89
N GLY A 91 15.36 24.96 9.66
CA GLY A 91 16.45 25.64 8.95
C GLY A 91 17.69 24.77 8.77
N VAL A 92 18.89 25.35 8.88
CA VAL A 92 20.17 24.64 8.69
C VAL A 92 20.37 23.49 9.69
N LYS A 93 19.75 23.55 10.88
CA LYS A 93 19.80 22.45 11.87
C LYS A 93 19.09 21.18 11.39
N ALA A 94 18.27 21.25 10.35
CA ALA A 94 17.71 20.09 9.65
C ALA A 94 18.82 19.16 9.12
N LEU A 95 19.96 19.71 8.69
CA LEU A 95 21.08 18.92 8.18
C LEU A 95 21.59 17.94 9.21
N ILE A 96 21.68 18.32 10.48
CA ILE A 96 22.13 17.40 11.53
C ILE A 96 21.16 16.22 11.65
N THR A 97 19.85 16.49 11.61
CA THR A 97 18.84 15.42 11.67
C THR A 97 18.93 14.50 10.44
N ILE A 98 19.07 15.08 9.24
CA ILE A 98 19.19 14.32 7.99
C ILE A 98 20.47 13.48 7.98
N LEU A 99 21.60 14.05 8.38
CA LEU A 99 22.89 13.36 8.44
C LEU A 99 22.91 12.27 9.50
N SER A 100 22.29 12.49 10.67
CA SER A 100 22.16 11.45 11.69
C SER A 100 21.33 10.27 11.20
N PHE A 101 20.20 10.51 10.53
CA PHE A 101 19.40 9.44 9.95
C PHE A 101 20.16 8.69 8.85
N ALA A 102 20.83 9.41 7.95
CA ALA A 102 21.66 8.80 6.91
C ALA A 102 22.80 7.97 7.51
N GLY A 103 23.47 8.50 8.53
CA GLY A 103 24.58 7.83 9.21
C GLY A 103 24.15 6.55 9.92
N ILE A 104 23.04 6.58 10.66
CA ILE A 104 22.49 5.37 11.31
C ILE A 104 22.09 4.35 10.24
N PHE A 105 21.41 4.77 9.18
CA PHE A 105 20.99 3.87 8.10
C PHE A 105 22.19 3.19 7.44
N MET A 106 23.24 3.94 7.12
CA MET A 106 24.48 3.38 6.58
C MET A 106 25.15 2.44 7.58
N ALA A 107 25.25 2.81 8.85
CA ALA A 107 25.87 1.97 9.88
C ALA A 107 25.15 0.62 10.03
N THR A 108 23.82 0.62 10.07
CA THR A 108 23.04 -0.63 10.15
C THR A 108 23.17 -1.46 8.89
N TYR A 109 23.24 -0.82 7.71
CA TYR A 109 23.47 -1.53 6.47
C TYR A 109 24.84 -2.23 6.46
N MET A 110 25.89 -1.54 6.92
CA MET A 110 27.24 -2.08 7.02
C MET A 110 27.32 -3.23 8.01
N ILE A 111 26.63 -3.13 9.16
CA ILE A 111 26.54 -4.23 10.14
C ILE A 111 25.85 -5.45 9.50
N GLY A 112 24.74 -5.25 8.78
CA GLY A 112 24.05 -6.33 8.06
C GLY A 112 24.95 -7.00 7.02
N ALA A 113 25.69 -6.21 6.24
CA ALA A 113 26.65 -6.72 5.26
C ALA A 113 27.78 -7.52 5.93
N LEU A 114 28.29 -7.04 7.07
CA LEU A 114 29.33 -7.72 7.83
C LEU A 114 28.84 -9.06 8.40
N VAL A 115 27.64 -9.10 8.98
CA VAL A 115 27.03 -10.34 9.47
C VAL A 115 26.85 -11.33 8.33
N TYR A 116 26.36 -10.87 7.18
CA TYR A 116 26.23 -11.71 6.00
C TYR A 116 27.58 -12.30 5.57
N ALA A 117 28.63 -11.49 5.50
CA ALA A 117 29.96 -11.95 5.12
C ALA A 117 30.51 -12.99 6.10
N LEU A 118 30.34 -12.80 7.41
CA LEU A 118 30.81 -13.73 8.45
C LEU A 118 30.04 -15.07 8.47
N LEU A 119 28.79 -15.09 7.99
CA LEU A 119 28.00 -16.31 7.87
C LEU A 119 28.20 -17.01 6.52
N ALA A 120 28.83 -16.34 5.56
CA ALA A 120 29.12 -16.85 4.23
C ALA A 120 30.51 -17.52 4.13
N GLU A 121 31.31 -17.47 5.20
CA GLU A 121 32.52 -18.29 5.42
C GLU A 121 32.18 -19.59 6.17
#